data_AF-A0A6J4UBL8-F1
#
_entry.id   AF-A0A6J4UBL8-F1
#
_cell.length_a   1.000
_cell.length_b   1.000
_cell.length_c   1.000
_cell.angle_alpha   90.00
_cell.angle_beta   90.00
_cell.angle_gamma   90.00
#
_symmetry.space_group_name_H-M   'P 1'
#
loop_
_entity.id
_entity.type
_entity.pdbx_description
1 polymer ?
#
loop_
_entity_poly.entity_id
_entity_poly.type
_entity_poly.pdbx_seq_one_letter_code
_entity_poly.pdbx_strand_id
1 'polypeptide(L)'
;EIVLLDIYPSGEQDTLGISSADILSRLRKPAHPASGPEDAARITASIVRPGDVVLTLGAGDITRTGALLGSLLREAGTNQAEKDGGRRDGTADAAPRTPPRPKRKTAPSFALPGAPDLRVIEGASMAMYTTVRLGGNADFLIRVQHPDQLATAVRWAHSEEMPLTVIGGGSNLLVSDKGIRGVVIVARTPGDRAVALLDAEDRDDHVRVSVAAQAPLSWVGRHCAEQGWSGMDWGVGLPGQIGGATVNNAGAHGTELKDHLAAIDILLDSGEIERKPASWLEPAYRMTRIKGAPRPRPWLVVRSIFDLPKDDPQKLIALADDHAAFRKRTQPTGACSGSTFANPPGDFAGRL
;
A
#
# COMPACT_ATOMS: atom_id res chain seq x y z
N GLU A 1 -2.83 13.91 -19.70
CA GLU A 1 -2.81 15.28 -19.16
C GLU A 1 -2.25 15.28 -17.74
N ILE A 2 -1.48 16.30 -17.38
CA ILE A 2 -1.02 16.54 -16.00
C ILE A 2 -1.68 17.84 -15.55
N VAL A 3 -2.24 17.90 -14.34
CA VAL A 3 -2.66 19.16 -13.71
C VAL A 3 -1.73 19.39 -12.54
N LEU A 4 -0.96 20.47 -12.58
CA LEU A 4 0.05 20.79 -11.58
C LEU A 4 -0.46 21.91 -10.69
N LEU A 5 -0.66 21.60 -9.41
CA LEU A 5 -0.97 22.63 -8.41
C LEU A 5 0.26 23.48 -8.14
N ASP A 6 0.03 24.72 -7.74
CA ASP A 6 1.09 25.56 -7.23
C ASP A 6 1.82 24.92 -6.03
N ILE A 7 3.12 25.16 -5.96
CA ILE A 7 3.95 24.82 -4.81
C ILE A 7 3.73 25.94 -3.77
N TYR A 8 3.49 25.58 -2.51
CA TYR A 8 3.13 26.51 -1.43
C TYR A 8 1.80 27.28 -1.57
N PRO A 9 0.69 26.66 -2.04
CA PRO A 9 -0.56 27.38 -2.33
C PRO A 9 -1.24 27.97 -1.07
N SER A 10 -0.78 27.57 0.12
CA SER A 10 -1.28 28.01 1.43
C SER A 10 -0.46 29.16 2.07
N GLY A 11 0.45 29.81 1.33
CA GLY A 11 1.19 30.97 1.79
C GLY A 11 2.46 30.66 2.58
N GLU A 12 3.04 29.48 2.39
CA GLU A 12 4.34 29.12 2.96
C GLU A 12 5.45 29.94 2.29
N GLN A 13 6.50 30.28 3.05
CA GLN A 13 7.64 31.00 2.49
C GLN A 13 8.42 30.10 1.54
N ASP A 14 8.58 30.55 0.30
CA ASP A 14 9.50 29.94 -0.67
C ASP A 14 10.93 30.01 -0.12
N THR A 15 11.44 28.87 0.31
CA THR A 15 12.80 28.72 0.87
C THR A 15 13.77 28.12 -0.14
N LEU A 16 13.28 27.66 -1.30
CA LEU A 16 14.07 26.91 -2.28
C LEU A 16 14.18 27.62 -3.63
N GLY A 17 13.42 28.69 -3.86
CA GLY A 17 13.38 29.43 -5.13
C GLY A 17 12.79 28.60 -6.27
N ILE A 18 11.94 27.61 -5.96
CA ILE A 18 11.34 26.71 -6.96
C ILE A 18 9.86 27.02 -7.08
N SER A 19 9.43 27.40 -8.28
CA SER A 19 8.04 27.64 -8.62
C SER A 19 7.41 26.50 -9.42
N SER A 20 6.09 26.48 -9.49
CA SER A 20 5.31 25.63 -10.38
C SER A 20 5.73 25.82 -11.85
N ALA A 21 6.12 27.04 -12.24
CA ALA A 21 6.61 27.35 -13.57
C ALA A 21 7.94 26.65 -13.89
N ASP A 22 8.84 26.54 -12.91
CA ASP A 22 10.09 25.80 -13.06
C ASP A 22 9.83 24.31 -13.30
N ILE A 23 8.87 23.72 -12.59
CA ILE A 23 8.45 22.34 -12.82
C ILE A 23 7.83 22.17 -14.22
N LEU A 24 6.89 23.06 -14.60
CA LEU A 24 6.23 23.02 -15.91
C LEU A 24 7.25 23.09 -17.05
N SER A 25 8.27 23.93 -16.94
CA SER A 25 9.33 24.07 -17.95
C SER A 25 10.15 22.77 -18.18
N ARG A 26 10.17 21.87 -17.19
CA ARG A 26 10.93 20.62 -17.22
C ARG A 26 10.08 19.40 -17.58
N LEU A 27 8.76 19.53 -17.60
CA LEU A 27 7.86 18.43 -17.95
C LEU A 27 7.90 18.17 -19.45
N ARG A 28 8.12 16.90 -19.82
CA ARG A 28 8.10 16.46 -21.24
C ARG A 28 6.69 16.26 -21.80
N LYS A 29 5.65 16.37 -20.96
CA LYS A 29 4.25 16.18 -21.33
C LYS A 29 3.46 17.46 -21.08
N PRO A 30 2.40 17.73 -21.86
CA PRO A 30 1.49 18.84 -21.60
C PRO A 30 0.97 18.78 -20.15
N ALA A 31 1.03 19.92 -19.48
CA ALA A 31 0.60 20.09 -18.12
C ALA A 31 -0.17 21.42 -17.99
N HIS A 32 -1.21 21.41 -17.16
CA HIS A 32 -2.07 22.55 -16.90
C HIS A 32 -1.75 23.09 -15.50
N PRO A 33 -1.32 24.36 -15.36
CA PRO A 33 -1.13 24.98 -14.05
C PRO A 33 -2.48 25.14 -13.35
N ALA A 34 -2.52 24.97 -12.04
CA ALA A 34 -3.68 25.20 -11.20
C ALA A 34 -3.26 25.92 -9.92
N SER A 35 -3.96 27.00 -9.56
CA SER A 35 -3.58 27.81 -8.39
C SER A 35 -3.91 27.16 -7.04
N GLY A 36 -4.62 26.03 -7.04
CA GLY A 36 -5.04 25.32 -5.83
C GLY A 36 -5.99 24.16 -6.13
N PRO A 37 -6.46 23.44 -5.09
CA PRO A 37 -7.29 22.24 -5.24
C PRO A 37 -8.61 22.47 -6.00
N GLU A 38 -9.30 23.60 -5.75
CA GLU A 38 -10.55 23.95 -6.42
C GLU A 38 -10.34 24.21 -7.91
N ASP A 39 -9.26 24.90 -8.25
CA ASP A 39 -8.93 25.21 -9.64
C ASP A 39 -8.47 23.96 -10.41
N ALA A 40 -7.64 23.14 -9.76
CA ALA A 40 -7.22 21.85 -10.28
C ALA A 40 -8.42 20.94 -10.55
N ALA A 41 -9.42 20.93 -9.66
CA ALA A 41 -10.65 20.17 -9.85
C ALA A 41 -11.45 20.66 -11.06
N ARG A 42 -11.57 21.98 -11.27
CA ARG A 42 -12.26 22.54 -12.46
C ARG A 42 -11.54 22.22 -13.76
N ILE A 43 -10.22 22.42 -13.81
CA ILE A 43 -9.41 22.08 -14.97
C ILE A 43 -9.54 20.59 -15.28
N THR A 44 -9.40 19.74 -14.26
CA THR A 44 -9.54 18.29 -14.40
C THR A 44 -10.93 17.90 -14.90
N ALA A 45 -12.00 18.53 -14.40
CA ALA A 45 -13.37 18.28 -14.86
C ALA A 45 -13.56 18.62 -16.35
N SER A 46 -12.83 19.60 -16.88
CA SER A 46 -12.91 19.99 -18.29
C SER A 46 -12.21 19.02 -19.26
N ILE A 47 -11.29 18.19 -18.76
CA ILE A 47 -10.47 17.29 -19.57
C ILE A 47 -10.84 15.81 -19.41
N VAL A 48 -11.37 15.42 -18.24
CA VAL A 48 -11.68 14.02 -17.91
C VAL A 48 -12.90 13.52 -18.68
N ARG A 49 -12.83 12.27 -19.17
CA ARG A 49 -13.90 11.60 -19.92
C ARG A 49 -14.40 10.36 -19.18
N PRO A 50 -15.62 9.87 -19.48
CA PRO A 50 -16.10 8.60 -18.95
C PRO A 50 -15.12 7.45 -19.24
N GLY A 51 -14.68 6.76 -18.19
CA GLY A 51 -13.70 5.68 -18.26
C GLY A 51 -12.27 6.08 -17.90
N ASP A 52 -11.97 7.37 -17.80
CA ASP A 52 -10.66 7.84 -17.35
C ASP A 52 -10.44 7.59 -15.85
N VAL A 53 -9.17 7.38 -15.49
CA VAL A 53 -8.71 7.31 -14.10
C VAL A 53 -7.97 8.59 -13.76
N VAL A 54 -8.46 9.33 -12.77
CA VAL A 54 -7.78 10.51 -12.23
C VAL A 54 -7.00 10.11 -10.99
N LEU A 55 -5.70 10.41 -10.99
CA LEU A 55 -4.81 10.16 -9.87
C LEU A 55 -4.28 11.51 -9.34
N THR A 56 -4.58 11.82 -8.09
CA THR A 56 -4.00 12.97 -7.38
C THR A 56 -2.80 12.50 -6.57
N LEU A 57 -1.60 12.98 -6.90
CA LEU A 57 -0.35 12.67 -6.20
C LEU A 57 0.25 13.95 -5.65
N GLY A 58 0.65 13.94 -4.38
CA GLY A 58 1.28 15.09 -3.76
C GLY A 58 1.20 15.07 -2.24
N ALA A 59 1.62 16.18 -1.65
CA ALA A 59 1.50 16.50 -0.23
C ALA A 59 0.42 17.56 0.02
N GLY A 60 0.00 17.71 1.28
CA GLY A 60 -0.96 18.72 1.71
C GLY A 60 -2.37 18.60 1.11
N ASP A 61 -2.90 19.76 0.71
CA ASP A 61 -4.31 19.95 0.32
C ASP A 61 -4.69 19.32 -1.03
N ILE A 62 -3.73 18.77 -1.78
CA ILE A 62 -3.97 18.01 -3.02
C ILE A 62 -4.99 16.88 -2.83
N THR A 63 -5.10 16.34 -1.61
CA THR A 63 -6.07 15.31 -1.25
C THR A 63 -7.53 15.78 -1.38
N ARG A 64 -7.78 17.09 -1.29
CA ARG A 64 -9.11 17.71 -1.43
C ARG A 64 -9.58 17.75 -2.88
N THR A 65 -8.67 17.81 -3.85
CA THR A 65 -8.97 17.92 -5.29
C THR A 65 -9.92 16.82 -5.78
N GLY A 66 -9.74 15.58 -5.32
CA GLY A 66 -10.60 14.47 -5.72
C GLY A 66 -12.06 14.62 -5.26
N ALA A 67 -12.29 15.11 -4.04
CA ALA A 67 -13.63 15.32 -3.51
C ALA A 67 -14.34 16.50 -4.22
N LEU A 68 -13.59 17.56 -4.51
CA LEU A 68 -14.06 18.72 -5.27
C LEU A 68 -14.43 18.32 -6.70
N LEU A 69 -13.56 17.59 -7.40
CA LEU A 69 -13.80 17.06 -8.73
C LEU A 69 -15.05 16.18 -8.76
N GLY A 70 -15.19 15.27 -7.79
CA GLY A 70 -16.36 14.40 -7.70
C GLY A 70 -17.68 15.18 -7.54
N SER A 71 -17.65 16.32 -6.87
CA SER A 71 -18.83 17.19 -6.70
C SER A 71 -19.16 17.92 -8.01
N LEU A 72 -18.14 18.51 -8.67
CA LEU A 72 -18.29 19.16 -9.97
C LEU A 72 -18.86 18.23 -11.05
N LEU A 73 -18.35 16.99 -11.13
CA LEU A 73 -18.83 16.02 -12.12
C LEU A 73 -20.26 15.55 -11.86
N ARG A 74 -20.68 15.47 -10.58
CA ARG A 74 -22.07 15.15 -10.23
C ARG A 74 -23.03 16.27 -10.61
N GLU A 75 -22.67 17.52 -10.30
CA GLU A 75 -23.47 18.71 -10.64
C GLU A 75 -23.60 18.90 -12.15
N ALA A 76 -22.53 18.65 -12.91
CA ALA A 76 -22.57 18.66 -14.36
C ALA A 76 -23.52 17.58 -14.91
N GLY A 77 -23.48 16.37 -14.35
CA GLY A 77 -24.37 15.27 -14.74
C GLY A 77 -25.85 15.53 -14.45
N THR A 78 -26.19 16.15 -13.31
CA THR A 78 -27.58 16.52 -12.98
C THR A 78 -28.11 17.61 -13.89
N ASN A 79 -27.31 18.64 -14.18
CA ASN A 79 -27.69 19.72 -15.10
C ASN A 79 -27.87 19.24 -16.55
N GLN A 80 -27.16 18.19 -16.95
CA GLN A 80 -27.28 17.60 -18.28
C GLN A 80 -28.53 16.72 -18.40
N ALA A 81 -28.89 15.98 -17.34
CA ALA A 81 -30.14 15.23 -17.26
C ALA A 81 -31.39 16.12 -17.24
N GLU A 82 -31.33 17.30 -16.61
CA GLU A 82 -32.43 18.29 -16.64
C GLU A 82 -32.59 18.96 -18.00
N LYS A 83 -31.49 19.17 -18.75
CA LYS A 83 -31.53 19.75 -20.11
C LYS A 83 -32.03 18.77 -21.17
N ASP A 84 -31.73 17.48 -21.04
CA ASP A 84 -32.20 16.44 -21.95
C ASP A 84 -33.65 15.97 -21.65
N GLY A 85 -34.27 16.46 -20.55
CA GLY A 85 -35.59 16.05 -20.05
C GLY A 85 -36.80 16.84 -20.56
N GLY A 86 -36.71 17.51 -21.71
CA GLY A 86 -37.84 18.24 -22.31
C GLY A 86 -38.89 17.33 -22.95
N ARG A 87 -40.03 17.14 -22.24
CA ARG A 87 -41.27 16.39 -22.56
C ARG A 87 -41.24 14.88 -22.33
N ARG A 88 -41.86 14.44 -21.23
CA ARG A 88 -42.91 13.39 -21.22
C ARG A 88 -43.93 13.65 -20.11
N ASP A 89 -45.20 13.56 -20.49
CA ASP A 89 -46.36 13.51 -19.61
C ASP A 89 -46.28 12.34 -18.63
N GLY A 90 -46.94 12.52 -17.48
CA GLY A 90 -46.85 11.65 -16.33
C GLY A 90 -47.26 10.20 -16.57
N THR A 91 -46.39 9.30 -16.13
CA THR A 91 -46.74 8.11 -15.36
C THR A 91 -45.63 7.86 -14.34
N ALA A 92 -46.01 7.61 -13.10
CA ALA A 92 -45.09 7.19 -12.06
C ALA A 92 -44.54 5.81 -12.42
N ASP A 93 -43.24 5.68 -12.70
CA ASP A 93 -42.58 4.38 -12.68
C ASP A 93 -41.06 4.43 -12.44
N ALA A 94 -40.63 3.46 -11.65
CA ALA A 94 -39.28 2.98 -11.31
C ALA A 94 -38.03 3.87 -11.53
N ALA A 95 -37.27 4.05 -10.44
CA ALA A 95 -35.88 4.52 -10.46
C ALA A 95 -35.05 3.80 -11.56
N PRO A 96 -34.11 4.49 -12.25
CA PRO A 96 -33.31 3.89 -13.30
C PRO A 96 -32.54 2.69 -12.73
N ARG A 97 -32.89 1.48 -13.21
CA ARG A 97 -32.14 0.27 -12.88
C ARG A 97 -30.73 0.42 -13.44
N THR A 98 -29.75 0.57 -12.55
CA THR A 98 -28.32 0.52 -12.88
C THR A 98 -28.07 -0.69 -13.79
N PRO A 99 -27.43 -0.52 -14.96
CA PRO A 99 -27.15 -1.65 -15.83
C PRO A 99 -26.34 -2.70 -15.05
N PRO A 100 -26.66 -3.99 -15.19
CA PRO A 100 -25.96 -5.05 -14.49
C PRO A 100 -24.47 -4.94 -14.82
N ARG A 101 -23.63 -4.78 -13.78
CA ARG A 101 -22.17 -4.80 -13.94
C ARG A 101 -21.79 -6.04 -14.76
N PRO A 102 -20.98 -5.91 -15.82
CA PRO A 102 -20.59 -7.05 -16.63
C PRO A 102 -19.99 -8.11 -15.70
N LYS A 103 -20.46 -9.35 -15.82
CA LYS A 103 -19.94 -10.50 -15.06
C LYS A 103 -18.44 -10.58 -15.35
N ARG A 104 -17.64 -10.24 -14.34
CA ARG A 104 -16.18 -10.22 -14.42
C ARG A 104 -15.72 -11.64 -14.76
N LYS A 105 -15.26 -11.87 -15.99
CA LYS A 105 -14.66 -13.16 -16.39
C LYS A 105 -13.53 -13.46 -15.39
N THR A 106 -13.63 -14.59 -14.69
CA THR A 106 -12.57 -15.07 -13.81
C THR A 106 -11.34 -15.34 -14.68
N ALA A 107 -10.21 -14.77 -14.29
CA ALA A 107 -8.94 -15.01 -14.97
C ALA A 107 -8.64 -16.52 -15.06
N PRO A 108 -8.07 -17.02 -16.17
CA PRO A 108 -7.63 -18.41 -16.27
C PRO A 108 -6.68 -18.73 -15.11
N SER A 109 -6.76 -19.96 -14.60
CA SER A 109 -5.85 -20.39 -13.54
C SER A 109 -5.67 -21.90 -13.53
N PHE A 110 -4.48 -22.34 -13.14
CA PHE A 110 -4.10 -23.74 -13.00
C PHE A 110 -3.44 -23.99 -11.64
N ALA A 111 -3.29 -25.25 -11.25
CA ALA A 111 -2.59 -25.63 -10.03
C ALA A 111 -1.08 -25.54 -10.25
N LEU A 112 -0.33 -25.07 -9.25
CA LEU A 112 1.13 -25.04 -9.33
C LEU A 112 1.65 -26.48 -9.44
N PRO A 113 2.50 -26.81 -10.44
CA PRO A 113 3.14 -28.11 -10.53
C PRO A 113 3.87 -28.48 -9.22
N GLY A 114 3.57 -29.66 -8.67
CA GLY A 114 4.15 -30.11 -7.40
C GLY A 114 3.55 -29.50 -6.12
N ALA A 115 2.60 -28.56 -6.22
CA ALA A 115 1.91 -27.97 -5.07
C ALA A 115 0.44 -27.65 -5.42
N PRO A 116 -0.45 -28.66 -5.44
CA PRO A 116 -1.81 -28.51 -5.96
C PRO A 116 -2.68 -27.50 -5.18
N ASP A 117 -2.31 -27.21 -3.92
CA ASP A 117 -2.99 -26.23 -3.06
C ASP A 117 -2.67 -24.78 -3.44
N LEU A 118 -1.67 -24.55 -4.30
CA LEU A 118 -1.34 -23.25 -4.85
C LEU A 118 -1.90 -23.11 -6.26
N ARG A 119 -2.45 -21.93 -6.54
CA ARG A 119 -3.02 -21.59 -7.85
C ARG A 119 -2.18 -20.51 -8.52
N VAL A 120 -1.87 -20.74 -9.79
CA VAL A 120 -1.29 -19.75 -10.70
C VAL A 120 -2.43 -19.12 -11.47
N ILE A 121 -2.56 -17.79 -11.39
CA ILE A 121 -3.60 -17.00 -12.05
C ILE A 121 -2.97 -16.22 -13.19
N GLU A 122 -3.48 -16.39 -14.41
CA GLU A 122 -2.95 -15.74 -15.61
C GLU A 122 -3.59 -14.36 -15.81
N GLY A 123 -2.79 -13.35 -16.16
CA GLY A 123 -3.30 -12.02 -16.52
C GLY A 123 -4.03 -11.31 -15.37
N ALA A 124 -3.65 -11.56 -14.12
CA ALA A 124 -4.32 -11.00 -12.95
C ALA A 124 -4.08 -9.49 -12.84
N SER A 125 -5.15 -8.68 -12.81
CA SER A 125 -5.05 -7.22 -12.64
C SER A 125 -4.48 -6.84 -11.27
N MET A 126 -3.37 -6.10 -11.27
CA MET A 126 -2.69 -5.65 -10.06
C MET A 126 -3.50 -4.61 -9.27
N ALA A 127 -4.48 -3.94 -9.89
CA ALA A 127 -5.46 -3.09 -9.19
C ALA A 127 -6.23 -3.83 -8.08
N MET A 128 -6.32 -5.16 -8.14
CA MET A 128 -6.94 -5.98 -7.09
C MET A 128 -6.02 -6.26 -5.90
N TYR A 129 -4.72 -5.97 -6.04
CA TYR A 129 -3.67 -6.35 -5.09
C TYR A 129 -2.83 -5.15 -4.61
N THR A 130 -3.18 -3.93 -5.04
CA THR A 130 -2.62 -2.68 -4.51
C THR A 130 -3.68 -1.90 -3.76
N THR A 131 -3.31 -1.20 -2.69
CA THR A 131 -4.26 -0.38 -1.92
C THR A 131 -4.73 0.85 -2.67
N VAL A 132 -3.90 1.38 -3.58
CA VAL A 132 -4.29 2.47 -4.50
C VAL A 132 -5.26 2.00 -5.58
N ARG A 133 -5.49 0.69 -5.71
CA ARG A 133 -6.39 0.06 -6.69
C ARG A 133 -6.05 0.39 -8.14
N LEU A 134 -4.75 0.49 -8.42
CA LEU A 134 -4.19 0.71 -9.76
C LEU A 134 -3.18 -0.38 -10.13
N GLY A 135 -2.98 -0.54 -11.43
CA GLY A 135 -1.99 -1.45 -12.00
C GLY A 135 -2.57 -2.36 -13.08
N GLY A 136 -1.79 -2.50 -14.15
CA GLY A 136 -2.03 -3.45 -15.23
C GLY A 136 -1.91 -4.90 -14.78
N ASN A 137 -1.91 -5.82 -15.73
CA ASN A 137 -1.95 -7.25 -15.43
C ASN A 137 -0.54 -7.80 -15.11
N ALA A 138 -0.45 -8.66 -14.09
CA ALA A 138 0.68 -9.59 -13.98
C ALA A 138 0.53 -10.70 -15.02
N ASP A 139 1.64 -11.21 -15.57
CA ASP A 139 1.56 -12.41 -16.44
C ASP A 139 1.02 -13.59 -15.64
N PHE A 140 1.61 -13.83 -14.47
CA PHE A 140 1.20 -14.86 -13.54
C PHE A 140 1.14 -14.31 -12.12
N LEU A 141 0.14 -14.74 -11.35
CA LEU A 141 -0.02 -14.37 -9.96
C LEU A 141 -0.28 -15.60 -9.08
N ILE A 142 0.48 -15.72 -8.00
CA ILE A 142 0.31 -16.77 -6.97
C ILE A 142 0.03 -16.09 -5.65
N ARG A 143 -0.93 -16.62 -4.88
CA ARG A 143 -1.24 -16.14 -3.52
C ARG A 143 -0.70 -17.13 -2.50
N VAL A 144 0.11 -16.66 -1.56
CA VAL A 144 0.68 -17.50 -0.49
C VAL A 144 0.31 -16.93 0.88
N GLN A 145 -0.10 -17.82 1.78
CA GLN A 145 -0.57 -17.49 3.13
C GLN A 145 0.39 -18.00 4.21
N HIS A 146 1.36 -18.85 3.86
CA HIS A 146 2.32 -19.41 4.81
C HIS A 146 3.76 -19.37 4.25
N PRO A 147 4.79 -19.36 5.12
CA PRO A 147 6.19 -19.46 4.73
C PRO A 147 6.52 -20.58 3.74
N ASP A 148 6.00 -21.79 3.97
CA ASP A 148 6.32 -22.95 3.12
C ASP A 148 5.75 -22.80 1.71
N GLN A 149 4.57 -22.19 1.59
CA GLN A 149 3.97 -21.85 0.31
C GLN A 149 4.78 -20.79 -0.43
N LEU A 150 5.30 -19.78 0.28
CA LEU A 150 6.20 -18.78 -0.31
C LEU A 150 7.46 -19.43 -0.85
N ALA A 151 8.15 -20.26 -0.06
CA ALA A 151 9.35 -20.96 -0.49
C ALA A 151 9.08 -21.86 -1.70
N THR A 152 7.94 -22.55 -1.71
CA THR A 152 7.51 -23.42 -2.82
C THR A 152 7.26 -22.62 -4.11
N ALA A 153 6.53 -21.51 -4.03
CA ALA A 153 6.26 -20.66 -5.18
C ALA A 153 7.51 -19.96 -5.73
N VAL A 154 8.45 -19.57 -4.85
CA VAL A 154 9.75 -18.99 -5.25
C VAL A 154 10.59 -20.02 -5.99
N ARG A 155 10.73 -21.24 -5.44
CA ARG A 155 11.47 -22.33 -6.09
C ARG A 155 10.90 -22.67 -7.47
N TRP A 156 9.58 -22.74 -7.59
CA TRP A 156 8.93 -22.96 -8.88
C TRP A 156 9.21 -21.82 -9.87
N ALA A 157 9.08 -20.56 -9.45
CA ALA A 157 9.38 -19.43 -10.34
C ALA A 157 10.85 -19.43 -10.81
N HIS A 158 11.78 -19.84 -9.94
CA HIS A 158 13.19 -19.98 -10.28
C HIS A 158 13.45 -21.15 -11.25
N SER A 159 12.78 -22.31 -11.06
CA SER A 159 12.93 -23.44 -11.99
C SER A 159 12.40 -23.17 -13.39
N GLU A 160 11.44 -22.25 -13.51
CA GLU A 160 10.90 -21.77 -14.79
C GLU A 160 11.67 -20.57 -15.37
N GLU A 161 12.78 -20.16 -14.72
CA GLU A 161 13.59 -19.00 -15.11
C GLU A 161 12.78 -17.69 -15.27
N MET A 162 11.67 -17.57 -14.54
CA MET A 162 10.77 -16.42 -14.67
C MET A 162 11.19 -15.27 -13.75
N PRO A 163 11.14 -14.00 -14.22
CA PRO A 163 11.31 -12.84 -13.35
C PRO A 163 10.28 -12.87 -12.21
N LEU A 164 10.77 -12.69 -10.99
CA LEU A 164 9.95 -12.79 -9.78
C LEU A 164 9.76 -11.44 -9.10
N THR A 165 8.51 -11.13 -8.74
CA THR A 165 8.16 -10.00 -7.86
C THR A 165 7.33 -10.49 -6.69
N VAL A 166 7.82 -10.29 -5.47
CA VAL A 166 7.07 -10.60 -4.24
C VAL A 166 6.50 -9.32 -3.65
N ILE A 167 5.20 -9.34 -3.34
CA ILE A 167 4.50 -8.23 -2.70
C ILE A 167 3.73 -8.72 -1.48
N GLY A 168 3.54 -7.83 -0.50
CA GLY A 168 2.62 -8.04 0.61
C GLY A 168 1.19 -7.59 0.26
N GLY A 169 0.68 -6.64 1.03
CA GLY A 169 -0.64 -6.03 0.80
C GLY A 169 -0.68 -4.95 -0.29
N GLY A 170 0.43 -4.71 -1.00
CA GLY A 170 0.54 -3.67 -2.03
C GLY A 170 0.26 -2.25 -1.52
N SER A 171 0.52 -1.99 -0.24
CA SER A 171 0.21 -0.73 0.43
C SER A 171 1.17 0.42 0.13
N ASN A 172 2.32 0.11 -0.47
CA ASN A 172 3.38 1.06 -0.81
C ASN A 172 3.89 0.81 -2.23
N LEU A 173 2.97 0.51 -3.17
CA LEU A 173 3.28 0.21 -4.57
C LEU A 173 2.35 0.99 -5.50
N LEU A 174 2.93 1.55 -6.56
CA LEU A 174 2.21 2.04 -7.73
C LEU A 174 2.63 1.17 -8.92
N VAL A 175 1.72 0.32 -9.39
CA VAL A 175 1.98 -0.58 -10.52
C VAL A 175 1.57 0.13 -11.81
N SER A 176 2.44 0.06 -12.82
CA SER A 176 2.18 0.61 -14.15
C SER A 176 1.01 -0.09 -14.84
N ASP A 177 0.31 0.59 -15.75
CA ASP A 177 -0.72 -0.01 -16.62
C ASP A 177 -0.16 -1.08 -17.56
N LYS A 178 1.15 -1.05 -17.80
CA LYS A 178 1.87 -2.13 -18.51
C LYS A 178 1.96 -3.43 -17.69
N GLY A 179 1.60 -3.39 -16.41
CA GLY A 179 1.59 -4.55 -15.53
C GLY A 179 2.97 -4.97 -15.04
N ILE A 180 3.09 -6.25 -14.69
CA ILE A 180 4.32 -6.86 -14.18
C ILE A 180 4.62 -8.12 -15.00
N ARG A 181 5.83 -8.21 -15.56
CA ARG A 181 6.29 -9.38 -16.31
C ARG A 181 6.73 -10.49 -15.37
N GLY A 182 6.49 -11.74 -15.76
CA GLY A 182 6.84 -12.93 -14.98
C GLY A 182 5.84 -13.21 -13.86
N VAL A 183 6.35 -13.72 -12.73
CA VAL A 183 5.52 -14.19 -11.61
C VAL A 183 5.43 -13.13 -10.53
N VAL A 184 4.19 -12.82 -10.11
CA VAL A 184 3.91 -12.03 -8.91
C VAL A 184 3.45 -12.96 -7.79
N ILE A 185 4.18 -13.00 -6.68
CA ILE A 185 3.74 -13.69 -5.46
C ILE A 185 3.15 -12.66 -4.50
N VAL A 186 1.88 -12.84 -4.15
CA VAL A 186 1.20 -12.06 -3.11
C VAL A 186 1.28 -12.82 -1.79
N ALA A 187 2.22 -12.41 -0.95
CA ALA A 187 2.48 -12.97 0.38
C ALA A 187 1.62 -12.25 1.43
N ARG A 188 0.42 -12.77 1.68
CA ARG A 188 -0.57 -12.14 2.57
C ARG A 188 -1.53 -13.16 3.16
N THR A 189 -1.74 -13.04 4.46
CA THR A 189 -2.73 -13.84 5.20
C THR A 189 -3.82 -12.94 5.77
N PRO A 190 -5.10 -13.35 5.68
CA PRO A 190 -6.19 -12.66 6.37
C PRO A 190 -5.97 -12.59 7.89
N GLY A 191 -6.43 -11.51 8.53
CA GLY A 191 -6.18 -11.27 9.96
C GLY A 191 -6.77 -12.33 10.89
N ASP A 192 -7.94 -12.88 10.55
CA ASP A 192 -8.59 -13.99 11.26
C ASP A 192 -7.77 -15.29 11.30
N ARG A 193 -6.73 -15.40 10.45
CA ARG A 193 -5.82 -16.55 10.40
C ARG A 193 -4.38 -16.20 10.79
N ALA A 194 -4.11 -14.94 11.14
CA ALA A 194 -2.77 -14.45 11.37
C ALA A 194 -2.14 -14.99 12.67
N VAL A 195 -2.94 -15.47 13.62
CA VAL A 195 -2.43 -16.11 14.84
C VAL A 195 -1.54 -17.32 14.55
N ALA A 196 -1.84 -18.08 13.50
CA ALA A 196 -1.02 -19.23 13.09
C ALA A 196 0.33 -18.85 12.44
N LEU A 197 0.60 -17.55 12.30
CA LEU A 197 1.85 -17.01 11.75
C LEU A 197 2.78 -16.45 12.82
N LEU A 198 2.36 -16.50 14.07
CA LEU A 198 3.05 -15.93 15.21
C LEU A 198 3.37 -17.05 16.20
N ASP A 199 4.61 -17.05 16.68
CA ASP A 199 5.06 -17.86 17.81
C ASP A 199 5.69 -16.94 18.85
N ALA A 200 5.52 -17.25 20.12
CA ALA A 200 5.97 -16.42 21.23
C ALA A 200 6.68 -17.25 22.30
N GLU A 201 7.86 -16.79 22.70
CA GLU A 201 8.68 -17.39 23.75
C GLU A 201 8.82 -16.38 24.89
N ASP A 202 8.31 -16.73 26.07
CA ASP A 202 8.40 -15.90 27.26
C ASP A 202 9.86 -15.81 27.76
N ARG A 203 10.32 -14.59 28.08
CA ARG A 203 11.66 -14.28 28.55
C ARG A 203 11.62 -13.29 29.71
N ASP A 204 10.96 -13.68 30.80
CA ASP A 204 10.82 -12.93 32.05
C ASP A 204 10.20 -11.53 31.84
N ASP A 205 11.03 -10.49 31.68
CA ASP A 205 10.62 -9.10 31.45
C ASP A 205 10.32 -8.79 29.97
N HIS A 206 10.66 -9.69 29.05
CA HIS A 206 10.39 -9.59 27.62
C HIS A 206 9.67 -10.84 27.09
N VAL A 207 9.21 -10.75 25.86
CA VAL A 207 8.77 -11.88 25.05
C VAL A 207 9.47 -11.82 23.69
N ARG A 208 9.95 -12.97 23.22
CA ARG A 208 10.46 -13.10 21.86
C ARG A 208 9.33 -13.53 20.95
N VAL A 209 8.97 -12.67 20.00
CA VAL A 209 7.87 -12.90 19.07
C VAL A 209 8.40 -13.13 17.66
N SER A 210 8.14 -14.32 17.13
CA SER A 210 8.53 -14.74 15.79
C SER A 210 7.33 -14.66 14.85
N VAL A 211 7.35 -13.75 13.87
CA VAL A 211 6.20 -13.46 13.00
C VAL A 211 6.52 -13.68 11.53
N ALA A 212 5.73 -14.50 10.85
CA ALA A 212 5.89 -14.74 9.41
C ALA A 212 5.60 -13.48 8.57
N ALA A 213 6.28 -13.36 7.44
CA ALA A 213 6.21 -12.19 6.56
C ALA A 213 4.81 -11.88 6.01
N GLN A 214 3.94 -12.90 5.92
CA GLN A 214 2.56 -12.81 5.44
C GLN A 214 1.58 -12.24 6.47
N ALA A 215 2.00 -12.05 7.73
CA ALA A 215 1.12 -11.57 8.79
C ALA A 215 0.79 -10.07 8.59
N PRO A 216 -0.48 -9.64 8.78
CA PRO A 216 -0.84 -8.23 8.67
C PRO A 216 -0.22 -7.42 9.79
N LEU A 217 0.50 -6.34 9.45
CA LEU A 217 1.17 -5.48 10.43
C LEU A 217 0.18 -4.93 11.47
N SER A 218 -0.97 -4.45 11.00
CA SER A 218 -2.02 -3.91 11.87
C SER A 218 -2.58 -4.93 12.87
N TRP A 219 -2.72 -6.18 12.42
CA TRP A 219 -3.19 -7.26 13.28
C TRP A 219 -2.13 -7.64 14.32
N VAL A 220 -0.87 -7.75 13.90
CA VAL A 220 0.25 -8.09 14.80
C VAL A 220 0.39 -7.03 15.90
N GLY A 221 0.34 -5.75 15.55
CA GLY A 221 0.38 -4.66 16.53
C GLY A 221 -0.76 -4.74 17.54
N ARG A 222 -1.98 -5.05 17.08
CA ARG A 222 -3.15 -5.17 17.97
C ARG A 222 -3.03 -6.38 18.88
N HIS A 223 -2.62 -7.51 18.32
CA HIS A 223 -2.41 -8.74 19.09
C HIS A 223 -1.34 -8.56 20.17
N CYS A 224 -0.21 -7.93 19.84
CA CYS A 224 0.84 -7.64 20.82
C CYS A 224 0.30 -6.76 21.97
N ALA A 225 -0.43 -5.69 21.66
CA ALA A 225 -1.04 -4.83 22.68
C ALA A 225 -2.01 -5.62 23.59
N GLU A 226 -2.86 -6.48 23.02
CA GLU A 226 -3.79 -7.32 23.77
C GLU A 226 -3.09 -8.36 24.67
N GLN A 227 -1.89 -8.79 24.31
CA GLN A 227 -1.08 -9.72 25.10
C GLN A 227 -0.17 -9.02 26.12
N GLY A 228 -0.14 -7.68 26.17
CA GLY A 228 0.78 -6.95 27.05
C GLY A 228 2.21 -6.85 26.50
N TRP A 229 2.41 -7.00 25.19
CA TRP A 229 3.71 -6.95 24.54
C TRP A 229 3.92 -5.60 23.87
N SER A 230 4.77 -4.77 24.46
CA SER A 230 5.00 -3.39 24.06
C SER A 230 5.95 -3.28 22.85
N GLY A 231 5.76 -2.27 22.00
CA GLY A 231 6.69 -1.95 20.90
C GLY A 231 6.16 -2.19 19.48
N MET A 232 4.93 -2.66 19.32
CA MET A 232 4.29 -2.90 18.02
C MET A 232 2.95 -2.18 17.83
N ASP A 233 2.47 -1.45 18.84
CA ASP A 233 1.23 -0.67 18.87
C ASP A 233 1.17 0.41 17.76
N TRP A 234 2.31 1.03 17.43
CA TRP A 234 2.46 1.95 16.30
C TRP A 234 2.02 1.33 14.94
N GLY A 235 2.04 0.00 14.84
CA GLY A 235 1.67 -0.76 13.66
C GLY A 235 0.17 -0.84 13.39
N VAL A 236 -0.69 -0.61 14.40
CA VAL A 236 -2.15 -0.90 14.33
C VAL A 236 -2.87 -0.12 13.24
N GLY A 237 -2.46 1.12 12.98
CA GLY A 237 -3.01 1.91 11.90
C GLY A 237 -2.46 1.53 10.51
N LEU A 238 -1.28 0.91 10.43
CA LEU A 238 -0.53 0.83 9.18
C LEU A 238 -0.98 -0.34 8.30
N PRO A 239 -1.33 -0.09 7.02
CA PRO A 239 -1.63 -1.17 6.08
C PRO A 239 -0.34 -1.85 5.63
N GLY A 240 -0.37 -3.17 5.49
CA GLY A 240 0.79 -3.92 4.99
C GLY A 240 0.94 -5.25 5.70
N GLN A 241 2.03 -5.93 5.37
CA GLN A 241 2.42 -7.20 5.98
C GLN A 241 3.81 -7.06 6.60
N ILE A 242 4.13 -7.89 7.59
CA ILE A 242 5.41 -7.85 8.31
C ILE A 242 6.60 -7.86 7.34
N GLY A 243 6.61 -8.71 6.31
CA GLY A 243 7.74 -8.75 5.37
C GLY A 243 7.99 -7.43 4.65
N GLY A 244 6.90 -6.77 4.20
CA GLY A 244 6.99 -5.45 3.58
C GLY A 244 7.40 -4.36 4.57
N ALA A 245 6.95 -4.45 5.83
CA ALA A 245 7.35 -3.56 6.90
C ALA A 245 8.85 -3.67 7.18
N THR A 246 9.37 -4.89 7.27
CA THR A 246 10.79 -5.20 7.51
C THR A 246 11.67 -4.67 6.40
N VAL A 247 11.33 -4.93 5.13
CA VAL A 247 12.08 -4.40 3.97
C VAL A 247 12.16 -2.88 4.00
N ASN A 248 11.11 -2.21 4.47
CA ASN A 248 11.05 -0.75 4.47
C ASN A 248 11.55 -0.12 5.77
N ASN A 249 11.95 -0.86 6.80
CA ASN A 249 12.06 -0.32 8.17
C ASN A 249 10.86 0.60 8.48
N ALA A 250 9.66 0.04 8.39
CA ALA A 250 8.42 0.78 8.61
C ALA A 250 8.41 1.37 10.02
N GLY A 251 7.75 2.52 10.18
CA GLY A 251 7.66 3.18 11.47
C GLY A 251 6.59 4.25 11.48
N ALA A 252 6.07 4.52 12.66
CA ALA A 252 5.12 5.58 12.96
C ALA A 252 5.23 5.96 14.44
N HIS A 253 4.76 7.15 14.79
CA HIS A 253 4.65 7.56 16.20
C HIS A 253 5.97 7.53 16.99
N GLY A 254 7.10 7.78 16.32
CA GLY A 254 8.42 7.81 16.96
C GLY A 254 9.08 6.43 17.09
N THR A 255 8.39 5.35 16.72
CA THR A 255 8.92 3.98 16.75
C THR A 255 9.06 3.45 15.33
N GLU A 256 10.15 2.71 15.10
CA GLU A 256 10.41 1.98 13.88
C GLU A 256 10.58 0.49 14.16
N LEU A 257 10.39 -0.31 13.12
CA LEU A 257 10.51 -1.77 13.20
C LEU A 257 11.87 -2.20 13.78
N LYS A 258 12.96 -1.49 13.42
CA LYS A 258 14.31 -1.76 13.93
C LYS A 258 14.44 -1.66 15.45
N ASP A 259 13.58 -0.89 16.13
CA ASP A 259 13.74 -0.57 17.56
C ASP A 259 13.46 -1.79 18.46
N HIS A 260 12.72 -2.77 17.93
CA HIS A 260 12.43 -4.04 18.62
C HIS A 260 12.82 -5.29 17.81
N LEU A 261 13.40 -5.13 16.62
CA LEU A 261 13.80 -6.26 15.78
C LEU A 261 15.09 -6.88 16.30
N ALA A 262 15.05 -8.17 16.60
CA ALA A 262 16.22 -8.94 17.03
C ALA A 262 16.89 -9.67 15.85
N ALA A 263 16.08 -10.28 14.98
CA ALA A 263 16.58 -11.07 13.85
C ALA A 263 15.53 -11.18 12.73
N ILE A 264 15.96 -11.68 11.58
CA ILE A 264 15.10 -12.05 10.45
C ILE A 264 15.50 -13.41 9.91
N ASP A 265 14.53 -14.15 9.38
CA ASP A 265 14.80 -15.28 8.50
C ASP A 265 14.57 -14.82 7.05
N ILE A 266 15.60 -14.98 6.22
CA ILE A 266 15.58 -14.62 4.79
C ILE A 266 15.64 -15.89 3.93
N LEU A 267 14.87 -15.91 2.86
CA LEU A 267 14.96 -16.90 1.79
C LEU A 267 15.95 -16.39 0.75
N LEU A 268 16.95 -17.21 0.45
CA LEU A 268 17.93 -16.99 -0.60
C LEU A 268 17.44 -17.51 -1.94
N ASP A 269 18.10 -17.11 -3.03
CA ASP A 269 17.81 -17.60 -4.38
C ASP A 269 18.02 -19.12 -4.52
N SER A 270 18.91 -19.71 -3.70
CA SER A 270 19.13 -21.16 -3.60
C SER A 270 17.90 -21.91 -3.05
N GLY A 271 16.92 -21.20 -2.48
CA GLY A 271 15.79 -21.78 -1.77
C GLY A 271 16.08 -22.11 -0.30
N GLU A 272 17.28 -21.84 0.18
CA GLU A 272 17.66 -21.98 1.58
C GLU A 272 17.17 -20.80 2.43
N ILE A 273 16.85 -21.08 3.69
CA ILE A 273 16.47 -20.06 4.67
C ILE A 273 17.64 -19.83 5.61
N GLU A 274 18.10 -18.59 5.69
CA GLU A 274 19.14 -18.18 6.63
C GLU A 274 18.59 -17.21 7.67
N ARG A 275 19.01 -17.38 8.92
CA ARG A 275 18.79 -16.38 9.96
C ARG A 275 19.89 -15.33 9.93
N LYS A 276 19.50 -14.05 9.95
CA LYS A 276 20.40 -12.91 10.10
C LYS A 276 20.02 -12.08 11.32
N PRO A 277 20.99 -11.55 12.09
CA PRO A 277 20.69 -10.58 13.14
C PRO A 277 20.12 -9.30 12.53
N ALA A 278 19.34 -8.53 13.30
CA ALA A 278 18.74 -7.28 12.82
C ALA A 278 19.77 -6.28 12.28
N SER A 279 20.97 -6.25 12.87
CA SER A 279 22.08 -5.39 12.43
C SER A 279 22.52 -5.65 10.98
N TRP A 280 22.31 -6.87 10.45
CA TRP A 280 22.59 -7.20 9.05
C TRP A 280 21.72 -6.40 8.06
N LEU A 281 20.53 -5.94 8.48
CA LEU A 281 19.66 -5.12 7.64
C LEU A 281 20.20 -3.71 7.42
N GLU A 282 21.16 -3.24 8.22
CA GLU A 282 21.64 -1.85 8.21
C GLU A 282 20.47 -0.84 8.12
N PRO A 283 19.51 -0.90 9.07
CA PRO A 283 18.27 -0.15 8.94
C PRO A 283 18.54 1.35 9.09
N ALA A 284 17.95 2.13 8.18
CA ALA A 284 17.92 3.58 8.22
C ALA A 284 16.49 4.06 7.97
N TYR A 285 16.26 5.38 8.00
CA TYR A 285 14.93 5.94 7.76
C TYR A 285 14.35 5.43 6.42
N ARG A 286 13.28 4.63 6.52
CA ARG A 286 12.56 4.01 5.40
C ARG A 286 13.43 3.16 4.45
N MET A 287 14.59 2.68 4.91
CA MET A 287 15.58 1.96 4.11
C MET A 287 16.19 0.78 4.88
N THR A 288 16.54 -0.27 4.14
CA THR A 288 17.33 -1.41 4.60
C THR A 288 18.26 -1.87 3.49
N ARG A 289 19.26 -2.68 3.83
CA ARG A 289 20.12 -3.43 2.90
C ARG A 289 19.31 -4.16 1.83
N ILE A 290 18.21 -4.83 2.19
CA ILE A 290 17.36 -5.54 1.23
C ILE A 290 16.75 -4.56 0.22
N LYS A 291 16.21 -3.44 0.69
CA LYS A 291 15.61 -2.43 -0.20
C LYS A 291 16.64 -1.76 -1.11
N GLY A 292 17.83 -1.48 -0.58
CA GLY A 292 18.94 -0.86 -1.30
C GLY A 292 19.70 -1.79 -2.25
N ALA A 293 19.51 -3.10 -2.15
CA ALA A 293 20.15 -4.07 -3.03
C ALA A 293 19.77 -3.87 -4.51
N PRO A 294 20.69 -4.17 -5.45
CA PRO A 294 20.39 -4.22 -6.88
C PRO A 294 19.19 -5.14 -7.19
N ARG A 295 18.50 -4.87 -8.29
CA ARG A 295 17.45 -5.76 -8.81
C ARG A 295 18.04 -6.71 -9.87
N PRO A 296 17.62 -7.99 -9.92
CA PRO A 296 16.71 -8.67 -8.98
C PRO A 296 17.34 -8.80 -7.58
N ARG A 297 16.49 -8.73 -6.55
CA ARG A 297 16.97 -8.77 -5.16
C ARG A 297 17.13 -10.24 -4.72
N PRO A 298 18.28 -10.62 -4.15
CA PRO A 298 18.57 -12.03 -3.85
C PRO A 298 17.99 -12.52 -2.51
N TRP A 299 17.18 -11.69 -1.85
CA TRP A 299 16.67 -11.97 -0.49
C TRP A 299 15.20 -11.64 -0.37
N LEU A 300 14.45 -12.56 0.22
CA LEU A 300 13.06 -12.37 0.60
C LEU A 300 12.92 -12.56 2.11
N VAL A 301 12.27 -11.61 2.79
CA VAL A 301 11.96 -11.79 4.23
C VAL A 301 10.87 -12.85 4.37
N VAL A 302 11.14 -13.89 5.16
CA VAL A 302 10.19 -14.97 5.47
C VAL A 302 9.63 -14.84 6.88
N ARG A 303 10.46 -14.39 7.82
CA ARG A 303 10.08 -14.17 9.22
C ARG A 303 10.84 -12.98 9.80
N SER A 304 10.21 -12.28 10.74
CA SER A 304 10.85 -11.25 11.57
C SER A 304 10.68 -11.63 13.04
N ILE A 305 11.75 -11.51 13.80
CA ILE A 305 11.83 -11.89 15.21
C ILE A 305 12.03 -10.63 16.02
N PHE A 306 11.12 -10.38 16.94
CA PHE A 306 11.09 -9.21 17.80
C PHE A 306 11.36 -9.59 19.25
N ASP A 307 12.07 -8.75 19.98
CA ASP A 307 12.15 -8.84 21.44
C ASP A 307 11.34 -7.66 22.01
N LEU A 308 10.18 -7.98 22.58
CA LEU A 308 9.18 -7.01 23.04
C LEU A 308 9.12 -6.98 24.56
N PRO A 309 9.30 -5.81 25.21
CA PRO A 309 9.09 -5.69 26.65
C PRO A 309 7.64 -5.99 27.04
N LYS A 310 7.42 -6.54 28.23
CA LYS A 310 6.08 -6.67 28.79
C LYS A 310 5.64 -5.36 29.45
N ASP A 311 4.37 -5.00 29.29
CA ASP A 311 3.74 -3.85 29.95
C ASP A 311 2.25 -4.19 30.23
N ASP A 312 1.53 -3.28 30.89
CA ASP A 312 0.10 -3.42 31.16
C ASP A 312 -0.72 -3.49 29.85
N PRO A 313 -1.44 -4.61 29.60
CA PRO A 313 -2.27 -4.75 28.40
C PRO A 313 -3.32 -3.64 28.25
N GLN A 314 -3.90 -3.13 29.35
CA GLN A 314 -4.92 -2.09 29.26
C GLN A 314 -4.34 -0.79 28.71
N LYS A 315 -3.17 -0.41 29.20
CA LYS A 315 -2.41 0.73 28.70
C LYS A 315 -2.03 0.57 27.24
N LEU A 316 -1.55 -0.60 26.83
CA LEU A 316 -1.16 -0.85 25.44
C LEU A 316 -2.35 -0.87 24.47
N ILE A 317 -3.50 -1.42 24.89
CA ILE A 317 -4.73 -1.39 24.10
C ILE A 317 -5.19 0.05 23.89
N ALA A 318 -5.19 0.87 24.95
CA ALA A 318 -5.55 2.28 24.84
C ALA A 318 -4.63 3.04 23.88
N LEU A 319 -3.32 2.79 23.97
CA LEU A 319 -2.33 3.37 23.06
C LEU A 319 -2.59 2.95 21.59
N ALA A 320 -2.82 1.66 21.35
CA ALA A 320 -3.16 1.14 20.03
C ALA A 320 -4.44 1.76 19.44
N ASP A 321 -5.47 1.95 20.27
CA ASP A 321 -6.71 2.60 19.87
C ASP A 321 -6.49 4.08 19.51
N ASP A 322 -5.67 4.79 20.28
CA ASP A 322 -5.28 6.18 20.00
C ASP A 322 -4.52 6.30 18.67
N HIS A 323 -3.57 5.39 18.40
CA HIS A 323 -2.85 5.34 17.12
C HIS A 323 -3.80 5.08 15.93
N ALA A 324 -4.72 4.13 16.06
CA ALA A 324 -5.71 3.83 15.03
C ALA A 324 -6.64 5.02 14.78
N ALA A 325 -7.13 5.65 15.85
CA ALA A 325 -7.98 6.83 15.78
C ALA A 325 -7.25 8.02 15.14
N PHE A 326 -5.99 8.26 15.52
CA PHE A 326 -5.16 9.31 14.94
C PHE A 326 -5.05 9.15 13.43
N ARG A 327 -4.73 7.94 12.95
CA ARG A 327 -4.64 7.68 11.50
C ARG A 327 -5.96 7.92 10.79
N LYS A 328 -7.08 7.46 11.36
CA LYS A 328 -8.41 7.66 10.78
C LYS A 328 -8.78 9.14 10.64
N ARG A 329 -8.35 9.99 11.58
CA ARG A 329 -8.59 11.45 11.54
C ARG A 329 -7.67 12.17 10.56
N THR A 330 -6.42 11.74 10.43
CA THR A 330 -5.37 12.50 9.73
C THR A 330 -5.06 12.00 8.33
N GLN A 331 -5.51 10.79 7.96
CA GLN A 331 -5.18 10.19 6.67
C GLN A 331 -6.42 9.70 5.90
N PRO A 332 -6.36 9.67 4.56
CA PRO A 332 -7.45 9.14 3.75
C PRO A 332 -7.75 7.68 4.07
N THR A 333 -9.03 7.34 4.19
CA THR A 333 -9.51 5.98 4.44
C THR A 333 -9.78 5.18 3.16
N GLY A 334 -9.67 5.84 2.00
CA GLY A 334 -9.91 5.26 0.67
C GLY A 334 -8.67 4.65 0.00
N ALA A 335 -8.75 4.49 -1.32
CA ALA A 335 -7.64 3.96 -2.11
C ALA A 335 -6.45 4.94 -2.13
N CYS A 336 -5.34 4.53 -1.53
CA CYS A 336 -4.09 5.30 -1.48
C CYS A 336 -2.89 4.36 -1.33
N SER A 337 -1.67 4.82 -1.63
CA SER A 337 -0.42 4.06 -1.43
C SER A 337 0.39 4.55 -0.22
N GLY A 338 -0.27 5.20 0.75
CA GLY A 338 0.42 5.92 1.84
C GLY A 338 1.05 7.24 1.36
N SER A 339 1.99 7.76 2.16
CA SER A 339 2.73 8.99 1.81
C SER A 339 3.54 8.78 0.53
N THR A 340 3.37 9.68 -0.45
CA THR A 340 4.07 9.60 -1.74
C THR A 340 5.56 9.91 -1.63
N PHE A 341 5.91 10.86 -0.75
CA PHE A 341 7.28 11.33 -0.56
C PHE A 341 7.83 10.95 0.81
N ALA A 342 9.12 10.67 0.87
CA ALA A 342 9.85 10.56 2.13
C ALA A 342 10.04 11.95 2.74
N ASN A 343 10.08 12.02 4.07
CA ASN A 343 10.36 13.28 4.75
C ASN A 343 11.79 13.74 4.46
N PRO A 344 12.01 15.01 4.11
CA PRO A 344 13.35 15.57 4.07
C PRO A 344 13.91 15.73 5.50
N PRO A 345 15.25 15.80 5.66
CA PRO A 345 15.86 16.00 6.97
C PRO A 345 15.33 17.25 7.68
N GLY A 346 14.83 17.09 8.91
CA GLY A 346 14.36 18.19 9.76
C GLY A 346 12.93 18.68 9.45
N ASP A 347 12.20 18.05 8.53
CA ASP A 347 10.92 18.56 8.07
C ASP A 347 9.95 17.46 7.61
N PHE A 348 8.72 17.81 7.25
CA PHE A 348 7.68 16.88 6.83
C PHE A 348 7.26 17.13 5.39
N ALA A 349 7.36 16.09 4.56
CA ALA A 349 6.98 16.21 3.15
C ALA A 349 5.50 16.59 2.97
N GLY A 350 4.63 16.21 3.92
CA GLY A 350 3.21 16.58 3.91
C GLY A 350 2.95 18.06 4.19
N ARG A 351 3.89 18.75 4.83
CA ARG A 351 3.83 20.18 5.16
C ARG A 351 4.27 21.04 3.97
N LEU A 352 5.36 20.64 3.29
CA LEU A 352 5.93 21.31 2.10
C LEU A 352 5.00 21.22 0.87
#